data_AF-A0A8S3YKY4-F1
#
_entry.id   AF-A0A8S3YKY4-F1
#
_cell.length_a   1.000
_cell.length_b   1.000
_cell.length_c   1.000
_cell.angle_alpha   90.00
_cell.angle_beta   90.00
_cell.angle_gamma   90.00
#
_symmetry.space_group_name_H-M   'P 1'
#
loop_
_entity.id
_entity.type
_entity.pdbx_description
1 polymer ?
#
loop_
_entity_poly.entity_id
_entity_poly.type
_entity_poly.pdbx_seq_one_letter_code
_entity_poly.pdbx_strand_id
1 'polypeptide(L)'
;MAFRLASLRKLTAASLLLVQIRNARAAQNVVLLADKTSHFLQPAGAVRFSSGNTSNDEVTKAQQAKFTGQETIFSKIINKKIPADILYEDSECLAFSDVNPQAPVHFLVIPKKVIPMLSMATESDQLLLGHLLLVAKTTADKLGLSKGYR
;
A
#
# COMPACT_ATOMS: atom_id res chain seq x y z
N MET A 1 -24.63 26.57 44.24
CA MET A 1 -25.32 27.21 43.10
C MET A 1 -24.42 27.05 41.88
N ALA A 2 -24.70 26.07 41.02
CA ALA A 2 -23.82 25.63 39.93
C ALA A 2 -24.17 26.37 38.63
N PHE A 3 -23.19 27.07 38.04
CA PHE A 3 -23.34 27.75 36.76
C PHE A 3 -23.06 26.79 35.60
N ARG A 4 -24.08 26.56 34.76
CA ARG A 4 -24.00 25.89 33.46
C ARG A 4 -23.68 26.93 32.37
N LEU A 5 -22.55 26.76 31.69
CA LEU A 5 -22.25 27.23 30.33
C LEU A 5 -21.48 26.05 29.67
N ALA A 6 -21.64 25.66 28.40
CA ALA A 6 -22.09 26.37 27.24
C ALA A 6 -22.65 25.41 26.18
N SER A 7 -23.53 25.97 25.36
CA SER A 7 -23.91 25.47 24.04
C SER A 7 -22.81 25.84 23.05
N LEU A 8 -22.39 24.92 22.16
CA LEU A 8 -21.90 25.23 20.80
C LEU A 8 -21.98 23.93 19.97
N ARG A 9 -23.05 23.73 19.20
CA ARG A 9 -23.11 23.94 17.74
C ARG A 9 -22.17 23.03 16.92
N LYS A 10 -22.80 22.03 16.30
CA LYS A 10 -22.61 21.57 14.91
C LYS A 10 -21.17 21.65 14.36
N LEU A 11 -20.45 20.53 14.40
CA LEU A 11 -19.35 20.27 13.47
C LEU A 11 -19.75 19.14 12.52
N THR A 12 -19.85 19.51 11.25
CA THR A 12 -20.03 18.65 10.08
C THR A 12 -18.89 17.64 9.97
N ALA A 13 -19.22 16.41 9.57
CA ALA A 13 -18.34 15.25 9.48
C ALA A 13 -17.20 15.33 8.43
N ALA A 14 -16.86 16.51 7.91
CA ALA A 14 -15.86 16.71 6.87
C ALA A 14 -14.45 17.10 7.39
N SER A 15 -14.25 17.25 8.71
CA SER A 15 -12.95 17.68 9.28
C SER A 15 -12.18 16.62 10.06
N LEU A 16 -12.59 15.34 10.03
CA LEU A 16 -11.92 14.28 10.82
C LEU A 16 -10.94 13.40 10.02
N LEU A 17 -10.69 13.67 8.73
CA LEU A 17 -9.79 12.85 7.91
C LEU A 17 -8.33 13.36 7.86
N LEU A 18 -7.99 14.46 8.54
CA LEU A 18 -6.65 15.08 8.45
C LEU A 18 -5.81 15.03 9.73
N VAL A 19 -6.13 14.13 10.68
CA VAL A 19 -5.44 14.07 12.00
C VAL A 19 -4.52 12.85 12.17
N GLN A 20 -4.52 11.85 11.28
CA GLN A 20 -3.68 10.64 11.46
C GLN A 20 -2.32 10.65 10.72
N ILE A 21 -1.94 11.72 10.02
CA ILE A 21 -0.66 11.76 9.25
C ILE A 21 0.52 12.43 10.00
N ARG A 22 0.36 12.85 11.26
CA ARG A 22 1.48 13.45 12.01
C ARG A 22 1.63 12.87 13.42
N ASN A 23 2.04 11.61 13.52
CA ASN A 23 2.77 11.17 14.71
C ASN A 23 4.28 11.45 14.51
N ALA A 24 4.60 12.74 14.38
CA ALA A 24 5.95 13.25 14.55
C ALA A 24 6.09 13.63 16.03
N ARG A 25 6.43 12.64 16.87
CA ARG A 25 6.99 12.92 18.20
C ARG A 25 8.49 13.13 18.06
N ALA A 26 8.86 14.38 17.78
CA ALA A 26 10.09 14.97 18.24
C ALA A 26 9.71 16.04 19.26
N ALA A 27 10.06 15.80 20.52
CA ALA A 27 10.12 16.84 21.54
C ALA A 27 11.23 16.46 22.52
N GLN A 28 12.40 17.07 22.34
CA GLN A 28 13.22 17.56 23.45
C GLN A 28 14.30 18.53 22.93
N ASN A 29 14.25 19.73 23.52
CA ASN A 29 15.27 20.76 23.71
C ASN A 29 15.70 21.70 22.57
N VAL A 30 15.08 22.88 22.66
CA VAL A 30 15.49 24.26 22.35
C VAL A 30 16.94 24.58 22.77
N VAL A 31 17.67 25.36 21.95
CA VAL A 31 18.38 26.63 22.29
C VAL A 31 19.66 26.90 21.46
N LEU A 32 19.62 28.05 20.75
CA LEU A 32 20.64 29.04 20.32
C LEU A 32 21.85 28.74 19.39
N LEU A 33 21.85 29.58 18.32
CA LEU A 33 22.92 30.40 17.74
C LEU A 33 24.11 29.78 16.97
N ALA A 34 24.48 30.53 15.94
CA ALA A 34 25.58 30.36 14.98
C ALA A 34 26.95 30.11 15.62
N ASP A 35 27.80 29.30 14.99
CA ASP A 35 28.95 29.73 14.18
C ASP A 35 29.68 28.50 13.58
N LYS A 36 30.51 28.73 12.57
CA LYS A 36 31.39 27.78 11.87
C LYS A 36 32.33 27.06 12.85
N THR A 37 32.59 25.77 12.64
CA THR A 37 33.91 25.11 12.47
C THR A 37 33.88 23.61 12.81
N SER A 38 34.69 22.87 12.07
CA SER A 38 35.10 21.47 12.20
C SER A 38 35.43 21.00 13.63
N HIS A 39 34.91 19.85 14.05
CA HIS A 39 35.64 18.67 14.55
C HIS A 39 34.68 17.64 15.17
N PHE A 40 34.89 16.36 14.83
CA PHE A 40 34.88 15.20 15.71
C PHE A 40 33.96 15.22 16.95
N LEU A 41 32.98 14.30 17.00
CA LEU A 41 32.71 13.33 18.09
C LEU A 41 31.38 12.57 17.83
N GLN A 42 31.45 11.24 17.75
CA GLN A 42 30.27 10.35 17.77
C GLN A 42 29.79 10.15 19.22
N PRO A 43 28.48 10.18 19.52
CA PRO A 43 28.00 9.63 20.77
C PRO A 43 27.74 8.12 20.61
N ALA A 44 28.36 7.37 21.52
CA ALA A 44 28.18 5.94 21.70
C ALA A 44 26.73 5.60 22.10
N GLY A 45 26.18 4.56 21.48
CA GLY A 45 24.84 4.04 21.83
C GLY A 45 23.97 3.62 20.65
N ALA A 46 24.55 3.09 19.56
CA ALA A 46 23.76 2.50 18.49
C ALA A 46 23.22 1.13 18.93
N VAL A 47 21.89 1.03 19.03
CA VAL A 47 21.17 -0.24 19.10
C VAL A 47 21.58 -1.08 17.88
N ARG A 48 22.32 -2.16 18.14
CA ARG A 48 22.68 -3.14 17.11
C ARG A 48 21.42 -3.91 16.74
N PHE A 49 20.73 -3.50 15.67
CA PHE A 49 19.89 -4.44 14.94
C PHE A 49 20.83 -5.50 14.38
N SER A 50 20.71 -6.72 14.88
CA SER A 50 21.45 -7.86 14.37
C SER A 50 21.08 -8.01 12.89
N SER A 51 22.02 -7.66 12.02
CA SER A 51 21.96 -7.92 10.59
C SER A 51 21.83 -9.43 10.39
N GLY A 52 20.57 -9.88 10.26
CA GLY A 52 20.27 -11.19 9.71
C GLY A 52 20.64 -11.14 8.24
N ASN A 53 21.47 -12.09 7.82
CA ASN A 53 21.97 -12.21 6.46
C ASN A 53 20.81 -12.59 5.51
N THR A 54 20.06 -11.63 4.98
CA THR A 54 19.01 -11.86 3.98
C THR A 54 19.50 -11.37 2.61
N SER A 55 20.19 -12.26 1.91
CA SER A 55 20.43 -12.19 0.46
C SER A 55 19.13 -12.27 -0.39
N ASN A 56 17.95 -12.08 0.22
CA ASN A 56 16.62 -12.18 -0.38
C ASN A 56 15.63 -11.14 0.19
N ASP A 57 16.07 -9.92 0.49
CA ASP A 57 15.14 -8.86 0.90
C ASP A 57 14.14 -8.55 -0.24
N GLU A 58 12.88 -8.97 -0.08
CA GLU A 58 11.79 -8.73 -1.04
C GLU A 58 11.62 -7.24 -1.35
N VAL A 59 11.83 -6.39 -0.34
CA VAL A 59 11.81 -4.93 -0.45
C VAL A 59 12.89 -4.43 -1.42
N THR A 60 14.09 -4.98 -1.33
CA THR A 60 15.21 -4.62 -2.21
C THR A 60 14.93 -5.04 -3.65
N LYS A 61 14.33 -6.22 -3.85
CA LYS A 61 13.92 -6.71 -5.19
C LYS A 61 12.83 -5.83 -5.81
N ALA A 62 11.84 -5.41 -5.01
CA ALA A 62 10.78 -4.51 -5.47
C ALA A 62 11.33 -3.12 -5.86
N GLN A 63 12.27 -2.56 -5.08
CA GLN A 63 12.89 -1.27 -5.37
C GLN A 63 13.77 -1.29 -6.63
N GLN A 64 14.41 -2.42 -6.92
CA GLN A 64 15.27 -2.58 -8.08
C GLN A 64 14.51 -2.92 -9.37
N ALA A 65 13.22 -3.26 -9.27
CA ALA A 65 12.38 -3.58 -10.41
C ALA A 65 12.19 -2.35 -11.31
N LYS A 66 12.98 -2.26 -12.39
CA LYS A 66 12.80 -1.25 -13.44
C LYS A 66 11.69 -1.70 -14.38
N PHE A 67 10.71 -0.83 -14.63
CA PHE A 67 9.76 -1.04 -15.72
C PHE A 67 10.48 -0.85 -17.05
N THR A 68 10.73 -1.95 -17.77
CA THR A 68 11.48 -1.96 -19.03
C THR A 68 10.59 -1.74 -20.26
N GLY A 69 9.31 -1.42 -20.07
CA GLY A 69 8.33 -1.34 -21.16
C GLY A 69 8.05 -2.68 -21.84
N GLN A 70 8.62 -3.78 -21.34
CA GLN A 70 8.47 -5.12 -21.88
C GLN A 70 7.19 -5.79 -21.36
N GLU A 71 6.65 -6.70 -22.18
CA GLU A 71 5.46 -7.48 -21.84
C GLU A 71 5.72 -8.34 -20.60
N THR A 72 4.93 -8.12 -19.54
CA THR A 72 5.02 -8.89 -18.29
C THR A 72 4.28 -10.22 -18.39
N ILE A 73 4.51 -11.13 -17.44
CA ILE A 73 3.71 -12.36 -17.33
C ILE A 73 2.22 -12.05 -17.22
N PHE A 74 1.84 -11.00 -16.46
CA PHE A 74 0.46 -10.54 -16.35
C PHE A 74 -0.11 -10.03 -17.67
N SER A 75 0.71 -9.32 -18.46
CA SER A 75 0.32 -8.87 -19.80
C SER A 75 0.05 -10.07 -20.72
N LYS A 76 0.86 -11.13 -20.62
CA LYS A 76 0.63 -12.39 -21.37
C LYS A 76 -0.66 -13.09 -20.94
N ILE A 77 -1.01 -13.08 -19.64
CA ILE A 77 -2.28 -13.62 -19.12
C ILE A 77 -3.47 -12.81 -19.65
N ILE A 78 -3.40 -11.48 -19.58
CA ILE A 78 -4.46 -10.60 -20.11
C ILE A 78 -4.69 -10.87 -21.60
N ASN A 79 -3.60 -10.96 -22.36
CA ASN A 79 -3.61 -11.24 -23.80
C ASN A 79 -3.90 -12.72 -24.14
N LYS A 80 -4.22 -13.57 -23.15
CA LYS A 80 -4.49 -15.00 -23.31
C LYS A 80 -3.37 -15.80 -24.01
N LYS A 81 -2.13 -15.30 -23.97
CA LYS A 81 -0.93 -15.97 -24.53
C LYS A 81 -0.48 -17.14 -23.66
N ILE A 82 -0.77 -17.08 -22.36
CA ILE A 82 -0.55 -18.19 -21.43
C ILE A 82 -1.86 -18.48 -20.69
N PRO A 83 -2.14 -19.76 -20.38
CA PRO A 83 -3.37 -20.13 -19.69
C PRO A 83 -3.35 -19.62 -18.25
N ALA A 84 -4.52 -19.21 -17.77
CA ALA A 84 -4.78 -18.92 -16.37
C ALA A 84 -6.23 -19.34 -16.06
N ASP A 85 -6.47 -19.76 -14.82
CA ASP A 85 -7.82 -20.09 -14.36
C ASP A 85 -8.57 -18.79 -14.00
N ILE A 86 -9.40 -18.32 -14.93
CA ILE A 86 -10.05 -17.02 -14.85
C ILE A 86 -11.34 -17.13 -14.03
N LEU A 87 -11.41 -16.34 -12.96
CA LEU A 87 -12.54 -16.29 -12.05
C LEU A 87 -13.50 -15.14 -12.38
N TYR A 88 -12.96 -14.05 -12.94
CA TYR A 88 -13.72 -12.87 -13.32
C TYR A 88 -12.99 -12.11 -14.43
N GLU A 89 -13.73 -11.54 -15.38
CA GLU A 89 -13.18 -10.66 -16.41
C GLU A 89 -14.21 -9.62 -16.84
N ASP A 90 -13.76 -8.37 -17.00
CA ASP A 90 -14.55 -7.29 -17.61
C ASP A 90 -13.66 -6.39 -18.50
N SER A 91 -14.13 -5.20 -18.84
CA SER A 91 -13.38 -4.24 -19.67
C SER A 91 -12.16 -3.62 -18.98
N GLU A 92 -12.13 -3.57 -17.64
CA GLU A 92 -11.13 -2.84 -16.88
C GLU A 92 -10.10 -3.75 -16.19
N CYS A 93 -10.49 -4.99 -15.83
CA CYS A 93 -9.69 -5.87 -15.01
C CYS A 93 -9.88 -7.37 -15.34
N LEU A 94 -9.04 -8.18 -14.71
CA LEU A 94 -9.06 -9.63 -14.77
C LEU A 94 -8.74 -10.21 -13.38
N ALA A 95 -9.52 -11.18 -12.92
CA ALA A 95 -9.21 -11.96 -11.73
C ALA A 95 -8.96 -13.43 -12.10
N PHE A 96 -7.90 -14.02 -11.57
CA PHE A 96 -7.51 -15.40 -11.86
C PHE A 96 -6.79 -16.05 -10.67
N SER A 97 -6.90 -17.37 -10.55
CA SER A 97 -6.27 -18.16 -9.50
C SER A 97 -4.74 -18.08 -9.58
N ASP A 98 -4.07 -17.93 -8.43
CA ASP A 98 -2.61 -17.91 -8.39
C ASP A 98 -2.05 -19.33 -8.68
N VAL A 99 -0.95 -19.41 -9.44
CA VAL A 99 -0.27 -20.68 -9.75
C VAL A 99 0.51 -21.24 -8.55
N ASN A 100 0.91 -20.38 -7.60
CA ASN A 100 1.61 -20.74 -6.38
C ASN A 100 0.84 -20.24 -5.14
N PRO A 101 -0.36 -20.79 -4.86
CA PRO A 101 -1.26 -20.29 -3.83
C PRO A 101 -0.64 -20.41 -2.44
N GLN A 102 -0.76 -19.34 -1.63
CA GLN A 102 -0.30 -19.31 -0.23
C GLN A 102 -1.40 -19.60 0.79
N ALA A 103 -2.63 -19.82 0.30
CA ALA A 103 -3.81 -20.14 1.07
C ALA A 103 -4.74 -21.04 0.23
N PRO A 104 -5.72 -21.73 0.86
CA PRO A 104 -6.67 -22.58 0.12
C PRO A 104 -7.41 -21.87 -1.00
N VAL A 105 -7.66 -20.58 -0.83
CA VAL A 105 -8.15 -19.68 -1.87
C VAL A 105 -7.17 -18.53 -1.98
N HIS A 106 -6.48 -18.42 -3.12
CA HIS A 106 -5.56 -17.34 -3.42
C HIS A 106 -5.69 -17.00 -4.91
N PHE A 107 -6.10 -15.77 -5.20
CA PHE A 107 -6.28 -15.28 -6.55
C PHE A 107 -5.82 -13.82 -6.63
N LEU A 108 -5.49 -13.39 -7.83
CA LEU A 108 -5.01 -12.04 -8.10
C LEU A 108 -6.06 -11.30 -8.92
N VAL A 109 -6.28 -10.02 -8.59
CA VAL A 109 -7.08 -9.09 -9.40
C VAL A 109 -6.13 -8.05 -9.99
N ILE A 110 -6.04 -7.98 -11.31
CA ILE A 110 -5.10 -7.09 -12.00
C ILE A 110 -5.84 -6.15 -12.98
N PRO A 111 -5.41 -4.90 -13.12
CA PRO A 111 -5.95 -4.01 -14.13
C PRO A 111 -5.47 -4.40 -15.52
N LYS A 112 -6.31 -4.17 -16.54
CA LYS A 112 -5.91 -4.26 -17.95
C LYS A 112 -5.04 -3.06 -18.37
N LYS A 113 -5.25 -1.90 -17.73
CA LYS A 113 -4.35 -0.74 -17.83
C LYS A 113 -3.00 -1.09 -17.20
N VAL A 114 -1.90 -0.82 -17.89
CA VAL A 114 -0.55 -1.06 -17.37
C VAL A 114 -0.20 -0.02 -16.31
N ILE A 115 -0.19 -0.45 -15.05
CA ILE A 115 0.33 0.30 -13.91
C ILE A 115 1.43 -0.57 -13.27
N PRO A 116 2.72 -0.30 -13.54
CA PRO A 116 3.80 -1.22 -13.16
C PRO A 116 3.94 -1.43 -11.65
N MET A 117 3.64 -0.39 -10.88
CA MET A 117 3.72 -0.37 -9.43
C MET A 117 2.72 0.63 -8.88
N LEU A 118 2.20 0.38 -7.68
CA LEU A 118 1.18 1.23 -7.07
C LEU A 118 1.65 2.67 -6.85
N SER A 119 2.95 2.88 -6.59
CA SER A 119 3.55 4.22 -6.45
C SER A 119 3.53 5.06 -7.73
N MET A 120 3.27 4.44 -8.87
CA MET A 120 3.13 5.11 -10.18
C MET A 120 1.65 5.34 -10.55
N ALA A 121 0.70 4.92 -9.72
CA ALA A 121 -0.69 5.24 -9.91
C ALA A 121 -0.92 6.76 -9.71
N THR A 122 -1.85 7.30 -10.48
CA THR A 122 -2.21 8.72 -10.47
C THR A 122 -3.63 8.90 -9.94
N GLU A 123 -4.04 10.14 -9.67
CA GLU A 123 -5.43 10.44 -9.29
C GLU A 123 -6.45 9.98 -10.34
N SER A 124 -6.05 9.93 -11.62
CA SER A 124 -6.90 9.41 -12.70
C SER A 124 -7.20 7.90 -12.57
N ASP A 125 -6.40 7.17 -11.79
CA ASP A 125 -6.57 5.73 -11.56
C ASP A 125 -7.52 5.43 -10.38
N GLN A 126 -8.01 6.44 -9.67
CA GLN A 126 -8.79 6.25 -8.44
C GLN A 126 -10.01 5.34 -8.64
N LEU A 127 -10.78 5.55 -9.72
CA LEU A 127 -11.95 4.74 -10.03
C LEU A 127 -11.56 3.29 -10.35
N LEU A 128 -10.52 3.11 -11.15
CA LEU A 128 -9.99 1.79 -11.51
C LEU A 128 -9.54 1.03 -10.26
N LEU A 129 -8.75 1.66 -9.38
CA LEU A 129 -8.26 1.02 -8.15
C LEU A 129 -9.42 0.65 -7.20
N GLY A 130 -10.43 1.52 -7.09
CA GLY A 130 -11.65 1.21 -6.34
C GLY A 130 -12.41 0.03 -6.94
N HIS A 131 -12.50 -0.03 -8.27
CA HIS A 131 -13.12 -1.14 -9.00
C HIS A 131 -12.41 -2.47 -8.71
N LEU A 132 -11.07 -2.52 -8.74
CA LEU A 132 -10.31 -3.73 -8.42
C LEU A 132 -10.65 -4.28 -7.03
N LEU A 133 -10.78 -3.42 -6.02
CA LEU A 133 -11.13 -3.83 -4.65
C LEU A 133 -12.55 -4.39 -4.56
N LEU A 134 -13.51 -3.79 -5.28
CA LEU A 134 -14.90 -4.29 -5.32
C LEU A 134 -15.01 -5.62 -6.08
N VAL A 135 -14.23 -5.80 -7.15
CA VAL A 135 -14.13 -7.06 -7.88
C VAL A 135 -13.50 -8.15 -7.00
N ALA A 136 -12.46 -7.83 -6.23
CA ALA A 136 -11.87 -8.75 -5.27
C ALA A 136 -12.90 -9.24 -4.25
N LYS A 137 -13.66 -8.31 -3.65
CA LYS A 137 -14.74 -8.63 -2.72
C LYS A 137 -15.80 -9.53 -3.36
N THR A 138 -16.29 -9.14 -4.54
CA THR A 138 -17.34 -9.88 -5.26
C THR A 138 -16.88 -11.29 -5.66
N THR A 139 -15.62 -11.44 -6.05
CA THR A 139 -15.04 -12.73 -6.41
C THR A 139 -14.86 -13.60 -5.18
N ALA A 140 -14.40 -13.04 -4.05
CA ALA A 140 -14.30 -13.74 -2.78
C ALA A 140 -15.68 -14.26 -2.29
N ASP A 141 -16.73 -13.44 -2.44
CA ASP A 141 -18.12 -13.83 -2.11
C ASP A 141 -18.57 -15.03 -2.96
N LYS A 142 -18.27 -15.04 -4.27
CA LYS A 142 -18.58 -16.16 -5.18
C LYS A 142 -17.85 -17.45 -4.81
N LEU A 143 -16.65 -17.32 -4.23
CA LEU A 143 -15.85 -18.46 -3.75
C LEU A 143 -16.24 -18.88 -2.32
N GLY A 144 -17.23 -18.24 -1.71
CA GLY A 144 -17.74 -18.61 -0.38
C GLY A 144 -16.87 -18.15 0.79
N LEU A 145 -16.00 -17.15 0.59
CA LEU A 145 -15.11 -16.63 1.64
C LEU A 145 -15.86 -15.72 2.61
N SER A 146 -16.60 -16.34 3.54
CA SER A 146 -17.43 -15.64 4.55
C SER A 146 -16.70 -15.33 5.86
N LYS A 147 -15.56 -15.99 6.13
CA LYS A 147 -14.80 -15.86 7.39
C LYS A 147 -13.72 -14.77 7.36
N GLY A 148 -13.75 -13.92 6.33
CA GLY A 148 -12.76 -12.87 6.09
C GLY A 148 -11.63 -13.31 5.14
N TYR A 149 -10.98 -12.31 4.55
CA TYR A 149 -9.86 -12.41 3.62
C TYR A 149 -9.04 -11.11 3.67
N ARG A 150 -7.87 -11.10 3.04
CA ARG A 150 -6.97 -9.95 2.94
C ARG A 150 -6.36 -9.88 1.57
#